data_AF-A0A2R8CKJ5-F1
#
_entry.id   AF-A0A2R8CKJ5-F1
#
_cell.length_a   1.000
_cell.length_b   1.000
_cell.length_c   1.000
_cell.angle_alpha   90.00
_cell.angle_beta   90.00
_cell.angle_gamma   90.00
#
_symmetry.space_group_name_H-M   'P 1'
#
loop_
_entity.id
_entity.type
_entity.pdbx_description
1 polymer ?
#
loop_
_entity_poly.entity_id
_entity_poly.type
_entity_poly.pdbx_seq_one_letter_code
_entity_poly.pdbx_strand_id
1 'polypeptide(L)'
;MATPDIETLKNIEAMEDTELHALCQSWIECLERYSSLHARYEIDDNGWWHNERASISLLAGAAWKLGWVALEEFGTNKRGHKIPSEERGERVGRCDLYLSSEKTSFAIEAKQAWQRIGERSAPFADAENQMQKAWQDSGYLHSHEADRRLAVTFIVPHLPISQVKNSDAGQVDAHKLRNHVNEWLEQVGDFQRLRGKATRYAYYFPTDGHRYTNEYTGRIFPGVVMVAEERLRGG
;
A
#
# COMPACT_ATOMS: atom_id res chain seq x y z
N MET A 1 31.24 -13.26 15.11
CA MET A 1 29.82 -13.33 15.53
C MET A 1 29.03 -13.64 14.27
N ALA A 2 28.15 -14.65 14.29
CA ALA A 2 27.24 -14.86 13.17
C ALA A 2 26.37 -13.60 13.03
N THR A 3 26.22 -13.08 11.82
CA THR A 3 25.22 -12.06 11.52
C THR A 3 23.85 -12.65 11.84
N PRO A 4 22.99 -11.97 12.63
CA PRO A 4 21.67 -12.50 12.95
C PRO A 4 20.87 -12.73 11.68
N ASP A 5 20.05 -13.78 11.69
CA ASP A 5 19.15 -14.10 10.58
C ASP A 5 18.19 -12.94 10.34
N ILE A 6 17.89 -12.66 9.07
CA ILE A 6 16.97 -11.60 8.71
C ILE A 6 15.54 -12.09 8.93
N GLU A 7 14.83 -11.43 9.83
CA GLU A 7 13.41 -11.68 10.08
C GLU A 7 12.49 -10.81 9.21
N THR A 8 11.23 -11.22 9.08
CA THR A 8 10.19 -10.43 8.44
C THR A 8 9.95 -9.19 9.28
N LEU A 9 10.07 -8.02 8.66
CA LEU A 9 9.78 -6.75 9.31
C LEU A 9 8.35 -6.34 8.99
N LYS A 10 7.54 -6.15 10.02
CA LYS A 10 6.15 -5.72 9.93
C LYS A 10 5.78 -4.82 11.10
N ASN A 11 4.86 -3.89 10.87
CA ASN A 11 4.28 -3.04 11.90
C ASN A 11 2.87 -2.62 11.48
N ILE A 12 2.05 -2.25 12.46
CA ILE A 12 0.72 -1.67 12.27
C ILE A 12 0.55 -0.49 13.22
N GLU A 13 0.55 0.71 12.65
CA GLU A 13 0.20 1.94 13.35
C GLU A 13 -1.29 2.25 13.12
N ALA A 14 -2.14 1.50 13.84
CA ALA A 14 -3.59 1.71 13.82
C ALA A 14 -4.32 1.25 15.09
N MET A 15 -3.61 1.05 16.21
CA MET A 15 -4.15 0.36 17.39
C MET A 15 -5.39 1.02 18.01
N GLU A 16 -5.53 2.35 17.87
CA GLU A 16 -6.70 3.09 18.36
C GLU A 16 -7.97 2.89 17.50
N ASP A 17 -7.82 2.37 16.29
CA ASP A 17 -8.90 2.08 15.35
C ASP A 17 -9.01 0.57 15.15
N THR A 18 -9.88 -0.08 15.92
CA THR A 18 -9.97 -1.54 15.97
C THR A 18 -10.30 -2.16 14.61
N GLU A 19 -11.09 -1.48 13.78
CA GLU A 19 -11.49 -2.02 12.47
C GLU A 19 -10.33 -1.87 11.47
N LEU A 20 -9.68 -0.70 11.40
CA LEU A 20 -8.49 -0.55 10.55
C LEU A 20 -7.32 -1.41 11.01
N HIS A 21 -7.12 -1.58 12.32
CA HIS A 21 -6.10 -2.47 12.85
C HIS A 21 -6.34 -3.92 12.41
N ALA A 22 -7.57 -4.42 12.56
CA ALA A 22 -7.93 -5.77 12.12
C ALA A 22 -7.73 -5.96 10.62
N LEU A 23 -8.13 -4.96 9.81
CA LEU A 23 -7.94 -4.98 8.37
C LEU A 23 -6.45 -5.00 7.97
N CYS A 24 -5.64 -4.13 8.57
CA CYS A 24 -4.19 -4.09 8.37
C CYS A 24 -3.51 -5.41 8.73
N GLN A 25 -3.90 -6.01 9.86
CA GLN A 25 -3.38 -7.29 10.32
C GLN A 25 -3.74 -8.41 9.34
N SER A 26 -5.01 -8.48 8.93
CA SER A 26 -5.48 -9.45 7.93
C SER A 26 -4.79 -9.25 6.58
N TRP A 27 -4.53 -8.00 6.17
CA TRP A 27 -3.81 -7.68 4.94
C TRP A 27 -2.35 -8.15 4.96
N ILE A 28 -1.63 -7.92 6.07
CA ILE A 28 -0.28 -8.48 6.26
C ILE A 28 -0.32 -10.01 6.18
N GLU A 29 -1.29 -10.65 6.82
CA GLU A 29 -1.41 -12.11 6.76
C GLU A 29 -1.75 -12.63 5.35
N CYS A 30 -2.50 -11.88 4.55
CA CYS A 30 -2.74 -12.19 3.14
C CYS A 30 -1.45 -12.07 2.32
N LEU A 31 -0.62 -11.05 2.56
CA LEU A 31 0.70 -10.88 1.93
C LEU A 31 1.65 -12.02 2.33
N GLU A 32 1.71 -12.37 3.62
CA GLU A 32 2.49 -13.50 4.13
C GLU A 32 2.06 -14.81 3.47
N ARG A 33 0.76 -15.05 3.35
CA ARG A 33 0.22 -16.22 2.65
C ARG A 33 0.56 -16.21 1.16
N TYR A 34 0.46 -15.06 0.50
CA TYR A 34 0.80 -14.93 -0.92
C TYR A 34 2.28 -15.26 -1.16
N SER A 35 3.18 -14.61 -0.41
CA SER A 35 4.63 -14.83 -0.51
C SER A 35 5.01 -16.28 -0.19
N SER A 36 4.47 -16.86 0.89
CA SER A 36 4.80 -18.24 1.28
C SER A 36 4.31 -19.29 0.29
N LEU A 37 3.12 -19.10 -0.30
CA LEU A 37 2.62 -20.01 -1.34
C LEU A 37 3.47 -19.91 -2.61
N HIS A 38 3.80 -18.71 -3.07
CA HIS A 38 4.64 -18.54 -4.26
C HIS A 38 6.07 -19.07 -4.04
N ALA A 39 6.66 -18.84 -2.87
CA ALA A 39 7.94 -19.44 -2.51
C ALA A 39 7.88 -20.97 -2.53
N ARG A 40 6.80 -21.57 -2.01
CA ARG A 40 6.57 -23.03 -2.05
C ARG A 40 6.39 -23.56 -3.48
N TYR A 41 5.84 -22.76 -4.38
CA TYR A 41 5.64 -23.12 -5.78
C TYR A 41 6.84 -22.77 -6.67
N GLU A 42 7.92 -22.25 -6.09
CA GLU A 42 9.12 -21.80 -6.82
C GLU A 42 8.80 -20.72 -7.87
N ILE A 43 7.83 -19.86 -7.55
CA ILE A 43 7.42 -18.72 -8.38
C ILE A 43 7.99 -17.45 -7.75
N ASP A 44 8.83 -16.74 -8.49
CA ASP A 44 9.35 -15.44 -8.08
C ASP A 44 8.33 -14.34 -8.42
N ASP A 45 7.36 -14.14 -7.53
CA ASP A 45 6.32 -13.12 -7.65
C ASP A 45 5.93 -12.53 -6.29
N ASN A 46 5.37 -11.33 -6.30
CA ASN A 46 4.79 -10.67 -5.13
C ASN A 46 3.64 -9.76 -5.54
N GLY A 47 2.67 -9.57 -4.62
CA GLY A 47 1.46 -8.81 -4.92
C GLY A 47 1.68 -7.32 -5.22
N TRP A 48 2.80 -6.74 -4.75
CA TRP A 48 3.10 -5.32 -4.91
C TRP A 48 3.91 -4.98 -6.16
N TRP A 49 4.29 -5.98 -6.96
CA TRP A 49 5.02 -5.77 -8.21
C TRP A 49 4.13 -5.31 -9.36
N HIS A 50 2.83 -5.49 -9.22
CA HIS A 50 1.86 -5.19 -10.24
C HIS A 50 1.31 -3.77 -10.09
N ASN A 51 0.09 -3.53 -10.57
CA ASN A 51 -0.58 -2.26 -10.42
C ASN A 51 -1.35 -2.18 -9.09
N GLU A 52 -1.89 -0.99 -8.83
CA GLU A 52 -2.75 -0.67 -7.68
C GLU A 52 -3.86 -1.70 -7.45
N ARG A 53 -4.47 -2.23 -8.51
CA ARG A 53 -5.58 -3.20 -8.42
C ARG A 53 -5.15 -4.53 -7.80
N ALA A 54 -3.91 -4.96 -7.99
CA ALA A 54 -3.39 -6.15 -7.31
C ALA A 54 -3.25 -5.93 -5.79
N SER A 55 -2.85 -4.73 -5.37
CA SER A 55 -2.81 -4.38 -3.95
C SER A 55 -4.21 -4.28 -3.36
N ILE A 56 -5.17 -3.71 -4.10
CA ILE A 56 -6.59 -3.67 -3.74
C ILE A 56 -7.16 -5.08 -3.57
N SER A 57 -6.87 -6.01 -4.48
CA SER A 57 -7.46 -7.35 -4.42
C SER A 57 -6.98 -8.14 -3.19
N LEU A 58 -5.74 -7.94 -2.75
CA LEU A 58 -5.23 -8.51 -1.49
C LEU A 58 -5.89 -7.88 -0.27
N LEU A 59 -6.20 -6.58 -0.30
CA LEU A 59 -6.95 -5.89 0.75
C LEU A 59 -8.42 -6.34 0.79
N ALA A 60 -9.06 -6.53 -0.37
CA ALA A 60 -10.39 -7.11 -0.47
C ALA A 60 -10.41 -8.55 0.07
N GLY A 61 -9.41 -9.37 -0.26
CA GLY A 61 -9.23 -10.71 0.31
C GLY A 61 -9.05 -10.70 1.83
N ALA A 62 -8.34 -9.70 2.35
CA ALA A 62 -8.18 -9.49 3.79
C ALA A 62 -9.51 -9.18 4.49
N ALA A 63 -10.35 -8.35 3.89
CA ALA A 63 -11.70 -8.09 4.37
C ALA A 63 -12.58 -9.35 4.34
N TRP A 64 -12.62 -10.09 3.23
CA TRP A 64 -13.36 -11.36 3.15
C TRP A 64 -12.92 -12.37 4.21
N LYS A 65 -11.61 -12.45 4.49
CA LYS A 65 -11.06 -13.32 5.53
C LYS A 65 -11.54 -12.93 6.94
N LEU A 66 -11.82 -11.66 7.19
CA LEU A 66 -12.42 -11.16 8.44
C LEU A 66 -13.93 -11.41 8.53
N GLY A 67 -14.55 -12.00 7.50
CA GLY A 67 -16.01 -12.12 7.39
C GLY A 67 -16.69 -10.82 6.97
N TRP A 68 -15.95 -9.85 6.45
CA TRP A 68 -16.48 -8.60 5.91
C TRP A 68 -16.90 -8.78 4.45
N VAL A 69 -17.62 -7.79 3.93
CA VAL A 69 -17.92 -7.69 2.50
C VAL A 69 -16.87 -6.80 1.83
N ALA A 70 -16.41 -7.18 0.64
CA ALA A 70 -15.59 -6.33 -0.22
C ALA A 70 -16.15 -6.30 -1.65
N LEU A 71 -16.21 -5.10 -2.23
CA LEU A 71 -16.62 -4.90 -3.63
C LEU A 71 -15.67 -3.90 -4.30
N GLU A 72 -14.86 -4.40 -5.23
CA GLU A 72 -14.01 -3.56 -6.07
C GLU A 72 -14.84 -2.83 -7.13
N GLU A 73 -14.35 -1.65 -7.53
CA GLU A 73 -14.71 -1.02 -8.80
C GLU A 73 -16.22 -0.74 -8.92
N PHE A 74 -16.87 -0.38 -7.81
CA PHE A 74 -18.32 -0.15 -7.76
C PHE A 74 -18.70 1.27 -8.19
N GLY A 75 -19.92 1.40 -8.70
CA GLY A 75 -20.47 2.67 -9.18
C GLY A 75 -20.80 3.62 -8.04
N THR A 76 -20.32 4.86 -8.14
CA THR A 76 -20.57 5.96 -7.18
C THR A 76 -21.03 7.21 -7.92
N ASN A 77 -21.72 8.09 -7.22
CA ASN A 77 -21.85 9.46 -7.72
C ASN A 77 -20.56 10.22 -7.31
N LYS A 78 -19.98 11.08 -8.16
CA LYS A 78 -18.81 11.91 -7.77
C LYS A 78 -19.22 13.38 -7.70
N ARG A 79 -18.93 14.04 -6.57
CA ARG A 79 -19.22 15.48 -6.38
C ARG A 79 -18.41 16.34 -7.35
N GLY A 80 -19.06 17.25 -8.07
CA GLY A 80 -18.38 18.36 -8.76
C GLY A 80 -17.87 18.10 -10.19
N HIS A 81 -18.00 16.89 -10.73
CA HIS A 81 -17.78 16.67 -12.17
C HIS A 81 -19.02 17.06 -12.97
N LYS A 82 -19.11 18.34 -13.38
CA LYS A 82 -20.01 18.77 -14.47
C LYS A 82 -19.26 18.65 -15.80
N ILE A 83 -19.50 17.58 -16.55
CA ILE A 83 -19.11 17.49 -17.97
C ILE A 83 -20.37 17.75 -18.79
N PRO A 84 -20.34 18.57 -19.85
CA PRO A 84 -21.50 18.77 -20.69
C PRO A 84 -21.70 17.51 -21.53
N SER A 85 -22.73 16.72 -21.23
CA SER A 85 -23.28 15.78 -22.19
C SER A 85 -24.80 15.89 -22.18
N GLU A 86 -25.31 16.44 -23.27
CA GLU A 86 -26.70 16.44 -23.68
C GLU A 86 -27.13 15.01 -24.01
N GLU A 87 -27.26 14.14 -23.01
CA GLU A 87 -28.00 12.88 -23.11
C GLU A 87 -28.11 12.29 -21.70
N ARG A 88 -29.34 11.92 -21.33
CA ARG A 88 -29.74 11.50 -19.99
C ARG A 88 -28.83 10.41 -19.42
N GLY A 89 -28.07 10.72 -18.38
CA GLY A 89 -27.38 9.75 -17.53
C GLY A 89 -26.40 10.44 -16.60
N GLU A 90 -26.69 10.48 -15.31
CA GLU A 90 -25.68 10.77 -14.29
C GLU A 90 -24.48 9.83 -14.55
N ARG A 91 -23.30 10.38 -14.86
CA ARG A 91 -22.11 9.53 -15.00
C ARG A 91 -21.74 9.03 -13.61
N VAL A 92 -22.06 7.77 -13.38
CA VAL A 92 -21.57 6.94 -12.28
C VAL A 92 -20.04 6.96 -12.34
N GLY A 93 -19.41 7.70 -11.43
CA GLY A 93 -17.99 7.54 -11.15
C GLY A 93 -17.72 6.16 -10.54
N ARG A 94 -16.45 5.82 -10.33
CA ARG A 94 -16.07 4.55 -9.71
C ARG A 94 -15.26 4.81 -8.45
N CYS A 95 -15.58 4.07 -7.39
CA CYS A 95 -14.74 3.98 -6.20
C CYS A 95 -13.98 2.66 -6.27
N ASP A 96 -12.70 2.70 -5.91
CA ASP A 96 -11.79 1.59 -6.14
C ASP A 96 -12.17 0.37 -5.27
N LEU A 97 -12.58 0.61 -4.02
CA LEU A 97 -12.97 -0.46 -3.11
C LEU A 97 -14.00 -0.01 -2.07
N TYR A 98 -15.09 -0.77 -1.96
CA TYR A 98 -16.01 -0.74 -0.81
C TYR A 98 -15.72 -1.90 0.13
N LEU A 99 -15.62 -1.61 1.43
CA LEU A 99 -15.55 -2.62 2.48
C LEU A 99 -16.67 -2.41 3.50
N SER A 100 -17.21 -3.47 4.08
CA SER A 100 -18.22 -3.36 5.13
C SER A 100 -18.13 -4.48 6.17
N SER A 101 -18.08 -4.08 7.44
CA SER A 101 -18.23 -4.96 8.61
C SER A 101 -19.60 -4.72 9.25
N GLU A 102 -19.93 -5.46 10.30
CA GLU A 102 -21.17 -5.22 11.07
C GLU A 102 -21.18 -3.85 11.76
N LYS A 103 -20.02 -3.21 11.96
CA LYS A 103 -19.89 -1.96 12.74
C LYS A 103 -19.70 -0.71 11.88
N THR A 104 -19.10 -0.84 10.70
CA THR A 104 -18.75 0.30 9.85
C THR A 104 -18.57 -0.14 8.41
N SER A 105 -18.69 0.82 7.49
CA SER A 105 -18.30 0.69 6.10
C SER A 105 -17.21 1.67 5.70
N PHE A 106 -16.41 1.30 4.70
CA PHE A 106 -15.35 2.09 4.12
C PHE A 106 -15.55 2.24 2.61
N ALA A 107 -15.48 3.47 2.10
CA ALA A 107 -15.27 3.75 0.69
C ALA A 107 -13.83 4.22 0.50
N ILE A 108 -13.08 3.53 -0.35
CA ILE A 108 -11.63 3.68 -0.49
C ILE A 108 -11.31 4.13 -1.92
N GLU A 109 -10.57 5.23 -2.04
CA GLU A 109 -9.84 5.58 -3.26
C GLU A 109 -8.37 5.27 -3.03
N ALA A 110 -7.79 4.48 -3.91
CA ALA A 110 -6.45 3.95 -3.77
C ALA A 110 -5.51 4.55 -4.80
N LYS A 111 -4.21 4.56 -4.46
CA LYS A 111 -3.11 4.80 -5.40
C LYS A 111 -1.93 3.88 -5.06
N GLN A 112 -1.06 3.68 -6.02
CA GLN A 112 0.24 3.04 -5.80
C GLN A 112 1.38 4.03 -6.07
N ALA A 113 2.36 4.05 -5.16
CA ALA A 113 3.57 4.84 -5.27
C ALA A 113 4.79 3.92 -5.42
N TRP A 114 5.53 4.08 -6.51
CA TRP A 114 6.86 3.47 -6.67
C TRP A 114 7.88 4.41 -6.03
N GLN A 115 8.23 4.17 -4.76
CA GLN A 115 9.07 5.07 -3.98
C GLN A 115 10.55 4.69 -4.11
N ARG A 116 11.36 5.61 -4.61
CA ARG A 116 12.82 5.41 -4.68
C ARG A 116 13.44 5.57 -3.30
N ILE A 117 14.18 4.58 -2.84
CA ILE A 117 14.83 4.58 -1.50
C ILE A 117 16.36 4.47 -1.55
N GLY A 118 16.96 4.55 -2.75
CA GLY A 118 18.41 4.53 -2.89
C GLY A 118 19.06 5.83 -2.43
N GLU A 119 20.37 5.81 -2.19
CA GLU A 119 21.19 6.86 -1.53
C GLU A 119 20.99 8.32 -1.99
N ARG A 120 20.54 8.54 -3.24
CA ARG A 120 20.36 9.88 -3.84
C ARG A 120 18.89 10.27 -4.04
N SER A 121 17.97 9.52 -3.43
CA SER A 121 16.53 9.71 -3.63
C SER A 121 15.95 10.60 -2.55
N ALA A 122 14.93 11.40 -2.89
CA ALA A 122 14.12 12.04 -1.87
C ALA A 122 13.27 10.96 -1.18
N PRO A 123 13.36 10.78 0.15
CA PRO A 123 12.85 9.60 0.84
C PRO A 123 11.32 9.45 0.75
N PHE A 124 10.59 10.53 0.49
CA PHE A 124 9.13 10.53 0.54
C PHE A 124 8.42 11.19 -0.64
N ALA A 125 9.16 11.68 -1.65
CA ALA A 125 8.58 12.52 -2.70
C ALA A 125 7.55 11.79 -3.59
N ASP A 126 7.83 10.55 -3.97
CA ASP A 126 6.94 9.79 -4.85
C ASP A 126 5.69 9.32 -4.07
N ALA A 127 5.88 8.89 -2.83
CA ALA A 127 4.81 8.55 -1.89
C ALA A 127 3.90 9.75 -1.59
N GLU A 128 4.46 10.88 -1.19
CA GLU A 128 3.71 12.11 -0.87
C GLU A 128 2.83 12.57 -2.03
N ASN A 129 3.35 12.53 -3.26
CA ASN A 129 2.59 12.88 -4.45
C ASN A 129 1.38 11.96 -4.67
N GLN A 130 1.53 10.65 -4.49
CA GLN A 130 0.42 9.71 -4.68
C GLN A 130 -0.57 9.74 -3.53
N MET A 131 -0.10 9.94 -2.29
CA MET A 131 -0.97 10.19 -1.14
C MET A 131 -1.83 11.44 -1.35
N GLN A 132 -1.24 12.52 -1.85
CA GLN A 132 -1.98 13.73 -2.18
C GLN A 132 -3.05 13.49 -3.25
N LYS A 133 -2.78 12.65 -4.25
CA LYS A 133 -3.76 12.28 -5.29
C LYS A 133 -4.88 11.40 -4.72
N ALA A 134 -4.56 10.35 -3.96
CA ALA A 134 -5.54 9.52 -3.28
C ALA A 134 -6.45 10.38 -2.38
N TRP A 135 -5.85 11.33 -1.64
CA TRP A 135 -6.58 12.28 -0.80
C TRP A 135 -7.51 13.17 -1.60
N GLN A 136 -7.08 13.71 -2.74
CA GLN A 136 -7.94 14.51 -3.61
C GLN A 136 -9.11 13.67 -4.15
N ASP A 137 -8.84 12.47 -4.65
CA ASP A 137 -9.84 11.58 -5.24
C ASP A 137 -10.90 11.14 -4.23
N SER A 138 -10.49 10.77 -3.01
CA SER A 138 -11.42 10.48 -1.89
C SER A 138 -12.34 11.64 -1.54
N GLY A 139 -12.00 12.87 -1.95
CA GLY A 139 -12.84 14.06 -1.79
C GLY A 139 -14.07 14.11 -2.66
N TYR A 140 -14.06 13.39 -3.77
CA TYR A 140 -15.18 13.34 -4.69
C TYR A 140 -16.23 12.31 -4.27
N LEU A 141 -15.87 11.35 -3.42
CA LEU A 141 -16.80 10.38 -2.83
C LEU A 141 -17.88 11.10 -2.01
N HIS A 142 -19.17 10.78 -2.23
CA HIS A 142 -20.22 11.32 -1.38
C HIS A 142 -20.16 10.73 0.04
N SER A 143 -20.61 11.52 1.02
CA SER A 143 -20.70 11.12 2.43
C SER A 143 -21.75 10.05 2.75
N HIS A 144 -22.47 9.54 1.73
CA HIS A 144 -23.45 8.45 1.86
C HIS A 144 -22.97 7.15 1.19
N GLU A 145 -21.80 7.15 0.53
CA GLU A 145 -21.23 5.95 -0.10
C GLU A 145 -20.74 4.95 0.96
N ALA A 146 -20.30 5.43 2.12
CA ALA A 146 -19.91 4.65 3.29
C ALA A 146 -19.87 5.55 4.54
N ASP A 147 -19.79 4.92 5.71
CA ASP A 147 -19.62 5.62 6.99
C ASP A 147 -18.30 6.39 7.03
N ARG A 148 -17.24 5.76 6.49
CA ARG A 148 -15.88 6.28 6.48
C ARG A 148 -15.33 6.31 5.06
N ARG A 149 -14.59 7.37 4.73
CA ARG A 149 -13.94 7.53 3.42
C ARG A 149 -12.44 7.59 3.61
N LEU A 150 -11.71 6.72 2.93
CA LEU A 150 -10.27 6.62 3.07
C LEU A 150 -9.60 6.94 1.74
N ALA A 151 -8.50 7.66 1.83
CA ALA A 151 -7.47 7.68 0.81
C ALA A 151 -6.40 6.67 1.20
N VAL A 152 -6.22 5.62 0.40
CA VAL A 152 -5.21 4.58 0.64
C VAL A 152 -4.09 4.72 -0.37
N THR A 153 -2.85 4.63 0.08
CA THR A 153 -1.68 4.58 -0.81
C THR A 153 -0.84 3.36 -0.48
N PHE A 154 -0.63 2.51 -1.48
CA PHE A 154 0.33 1.42 -1.41
C PHE A 154 1.69 1.94 -1.88
N ILE A 155 2.64 2.08 -0.95
CA ILE A 155 3.99 2.54 -1.23
C ILE A 155 4.88 1.31 -1.41
N VAL A 156 5.43 1.17 -2.61
CA VAL A 156 6.35 0.11 -2.99
C VAL A 156 7.76 0.70 -3.07
N PRO A 157 8.57 0.59 -2.02
CA PRO A 157 9.94 1.06 -2.05
C PRO A 157 10.76 0.26 -3.06
N HIS A 158 11.71 0.91 -3.72
CA HIS A 158 12.65 0.27 -4.62
C HIS A 158 13.99 1.00 -4.72
N LEU A 159 15.03 0.25 -5.04
CA LEU A 159 16.40 0.77 -5.20
C LEU A 159 17.18 -0.01 -6.26
N PRO A 160 18.28 0.55 -6.81
CA PRO A 160 19.14 -0.17 -7.74
C PRO A 160 19.76 -1.42 -7.10
N ILE A 161 19.74 -2.55 -7.80
CA ILE A 161 20.37 -3.80 -7.33
C ILE A 161 21.86 -3.55 -7.03
N SER A 162 22.54 -2.72 -7.83
CA SER A 162 23.96 -2.38 -7.63
C SER A 162 24.28 -1.77 -6.26
N GLN A 163 23.30 -1.14 -5.58
CA GLN A 163 23.50 -0.59 -4.24
C GLN A 163 23.50 -1.67 -3.17
N VAL A 164 22.92 -2.84 -3.44
CA VAL A 164 22.78 -3.93 -2.48
C VAL A 164 23.52 -5.20 -2.91
N LYS A 165 24.44 -5.14 -3.87
CA LYS A 165 25.25 -6.31 -4.25
C LYS A 165 26.39 -6.57 -3.27
N ASN A 166 26.64 -7.85 -3.00
CA ASN A 166 27.90 -8.31 -2.44
C ASN A 166 29.03 -8.10 -3.45
N SER A 167 30.12 -7.48 -3.01
CA SER A 167 31.30 -7.17 -3.82
C SER A 167 31.93 -8.42 -4.43
N ASP A 168 31.84 -9.55 -3.74
CA ASP A 168 32.57 -10.78 -4.10
C ASP A 168 31.71 -11.81 -4.84
N ALA A 169 30.39 -11.80 -4.63
CA ALA A 169 29.47 -12.84 -5.15
C ALA A 169 28.49 -12.32 -6.23
N GLY A 170 28.34 -11.00 -6.39
CA GLY A 170 27.40 -10.39 -7.35
C GLY A 170 25.91 -10.58 -7.02
N GLN A 171 25.59 -11.36 -5.98
CA GLN A 171 24.25 -11.57 -5.42
C GLN A 171 23.81 -10.40 -4.54
N VAL A 172 22.51 -10.26 -4.32
CA VAL A 172 21.95 -9.28 -3.38
C VAL A 172 22.32 -9.66 -1.95
N ASP A 173 22.94 -8.72 -1.23
CA ASP A 173 23.15 -8.76 0.21
C ASP A 173 21.84 -8.36 0.91
N ALA A 174 21.23 -9.34 1.57
CA ALA A 174 19.97 -9.15 2.24
C ALA A 174 20.09 -8.22 3.47
N HIS A 175 21.24 -8.20 4.17
CA HIS A 175 21.47 -7.31 5.31
C HIS A 175 21.63 -5.87 4.84
N LYS A 176 22.37 -5.65 3.75
CA LYS A 176 22.49 -4.33 3.13
C LYS A 176 21.14 -3.81 2.63
N LEU A 177 20.33 -4.68 2.03
CA LEU A 177 18.96 -4.35 1.64
C LEU A 177 18.10 -3.96 2.85
N ARG A 178 18.14 -4.75 3.93
CA ARG A 178 17.42 -4.46 5.17
C ARG A 178 17.82 -3.11 5.76
N ASN A 179 19.11 -2.77 5.75
CA ASN A 179 19.59 -1.47 6.24
C ASN A 179 19.00 -0.31 5.45
N HIS A 180 19.00 -0.37 4.12
CA HIS A 180 18.36 0.68 3.31
C HIS A 180 16.85 0.83 3.60
N VAL A 181 16.14 -0.29 3.82
CA VAL A 181 14.73 -0.24 4.19
C VAL A 181 14.55 0.42 5.56
N ASN A 182 15.34 0.04 6.57
CA ASN A 182 15.25 0.61 7.92
C ASN A 182 15.59 2.11 7.93
N GLU A 183 16.68 2.52 7.28
CA GLU A 183 17.07 3.93 7.15
C GLU A 183 15.96 4.74 6.46
N TRP A 184 15.32 4.18 5.44
CA TRP A 184 14.20 4.84 4.76
C TRP A 184 12.97 4.97 5.67
N LEU A 185 12.60 3.91 6.39
CA LEU A 185 11.48 3.95 7.36
C LEU A 185 11.73 5.00 8.45
N GLU A 186 12.96 5.08 8.98
CA GLU A 186 13.36 6.09 9.97
C GLU A 186 13.28 7.52 9.40
N GLN A 187 13.72 7.73 8.16
CA GLN A 187 13.65 9.03 7.50
C GLN A 187 12.22 9.49 7.22
N VAL A 188 11.31 8.56 6.91
CA VAL A 188 9.90 8.86 6.62
C VAL A 188 9.08 9.03 7.89
N GLY A 189 9.38 8.27 8.95
CA GLY A 189 8.63 8.27 10.20
C GLY A 189 7.19 7.78 10.00
N ASP A 190 6.22 8.61 10.35
CA ASP A 190 4.80 8.23 10.38
C ASP A 190 4.08 8.30 9.02
N PHE A 191 4.83 8.41 7.92
CA PHE A 191 4.26 8.53 6.56
C PHE A 191 3.30 9.72 6.40
N GLN A 192 3.50 10.79 7.17
CA GLN A 192 2.65 11.97 7.12
C GLN A 192 3.15 12.96 6.08
N ARG A 193 2.31 13.26 5.06
CA ARG A 193 2.59 14.33 4.09
C ARG A 193 2.57 15.72 4.74
N LEU A 194 3.22 16.69 4.11
CA LEU A 194 3.22 18.08 4.60
C LEU A 194 1.79 18.63 4.69
N ARG A 195 1.40 19.10 5.89
CA ARG A 195 0.01 19.53 6.20
C ARG A 195 -1.04 18.42 6.00
N GLY A 196 -0.61 17.16 6.02
CA GLY A 196 -1.45 15.97 5.94
C GLY A 196 -2.23 15.70 7.23
N LYS A 197 -3.15 14.75 7.16
CA LYS A 197 -3.87 14.25 8.34
C LYS A 197 -3.04 13.21 9.06
N ALA A 198 -3.44 12.87 10.28
CA ALA A 198 -2.90 11.71 10.96
C ALA A 198 -3.14 10.47 10.09
N THR A 199 -2.10 9.68 9.94
CA THR A 199 -2.09 8.47 9.13
C THR A 199 -2.34 7.24 9.99
N ARG A 200 -2.85 6.21 9.34
CA ARG A 200 -2.85 4.85 9.85
C ARG A 200 -2.08 4.03 8.84
N TYR A 201 -1.11 3.25 9.25
CA TYR A 201 -0.26 2.53 8.30
C TYR A 201 0.11 1.13 8.74
N ALA A 202 0.41 0.29 7.78
CA ALA A 202 0.94 -1.04 8.00
C ALA A 202 2.00 -1.33 6.95
N TYR A 203 3.01 -2.13 7.29
CA TYR A 203 4.02 -2.53 6.32
C TYR A 203 4.42 -3.98 6.47
N TYR A 204 4.92 -4.52 5.36
CA TYR A 204 5.38 -5.89 5.25
C TYR A 204 6.63 -5.95 4.37
N PHE A 205 7.73 -6.41 4.96
CA PHE A 205 9.02 -6.65 4.32
C PHE A 205 9.52 -8.05 4.67
N PRO A 206 9.26 -9.06 3.84
CA PRO A 206 9.57 -10.44 4.15
C PRO A 206 11.08 -10.70 4.26
N THR A 207 11.43 -11.81 4.93
CA THR A 207 12.80 -12.33 5.05
C THR A 207 13.47 -12.51 3.68
N ASP A 208 12.70 -12.92 2.68
CA ASP A 208 13.15 -13.22 1.34
C ASP A 208 12.93 -12.07 0.34
N GLY A 209 12.69 -10.84 0.84
CA GLY A 209 12.53 -9.65 -0.01
C GLY A 209 13.72 -9.37 -0.94
N HIS A 210 14.89 -9.96 -0.65
CA HIS A 210 16.07 -9.91 -1.52
C HIS A 210 15.89 -10.67 -2.86
N ARG A 211 14.87 -11.54 -2.97
CA ARG A 211 14.53 -12.29 -4.19
C ARG A 211 13.73 -11.48 -5.19
N TYR A 212 13.06 -10.41 -4.76
CA TYR A 212 12.13 -9.65 -5.61
C TYR A 212 12.85 -8.62 -6.49
N THR A 213 13.65 -9.15 -7.42
CA THR A 213 14.48 -8.38 -8.35
C THR A 213 13.88 -8.34 -9.74
N ASN A 214 13.88 -7.16 -10.35
CA ASN A 214 13.60 -6.99 -11.77
C ASN A 214 14.91 -6.77 -12.52
N GLU A 215 15.39 -7.79 -13.23
CA GLU A 215 16.65 -7.72 -13.98
C GLU A 215 16.60 -6.69 -15.12
N TYR A 216 15.45 -6.60 -15.82
CA TYR A 216 15.27 -5.66 -16.94
C TYR A 216 15.45 -4.19 -16.52
N THR A 217 14.98 -3.83 -15.34
CA THR A 217 15.10 -2.47 -14.79
C THR A 217 16.30 -2.29 -13.86
N GLY A 218 16.96 -3.39 -13.48
CA GLY A 218 18.04 -3.40 -12.49
C GLY A 218 17.60 -2.95 -11.10
N ARG A 219 16.35 -3.21 -10.71
CA ARG A 219 15.73 -2.76 -9.45
C ARG A 219 15.32 -3.92 -8.56
N ILE A 220 15.22 -3.65 -7.27
CA ILE A 220 14.68 -4.57 -6.26
C ILE A 220 13.52 -3.93 -5.50
N PHE A 221 12.51 -4.72 -5.16
CA PHE A 221 11.23 -4.30 -4.56
C PHE A 221 10.98 -5.07 -3.24
N PRO A 222 11.63 -4.68 -2.13
CA PRO A 222 11.76 -5.51 -0.93
C PRO A 222 10.47 -5.73 -0.12
N GLY A 223 9.40 -5.00 -0.41
CA GLY A 223 8.16 -5.05 0.38
C GLY A 223 7.20 -3.93 0.01
N VAL A 224 6.22 -3.70 0.88
CA VAL A 224 5.15 -2.72 0.65
C VAL A 224 4.67 -2.10 1.97
N VAL A 225 4.27 -0.83 1.89
CA VAL A 225 3.58 -0.10 2.96
C VAL A 225 2.18 0.26 2.47
N MET A 226 1.16 0.05 3.29
CA MET A 226 -0.17 0.63 3.09
C MET A 226 -0.33 1.79 4.05
N VAL A 227 -0.65 2.97 3.53
CA VAL A 227 -0.97 4.17 4.32
C VAL A 227 -2.41 4.56 4.05
N ALA A 228 -3.18 4.82 5.10
CA ALA A 228 -4.56 5.28 5.04
C ALA A 228 -4.69 6.66 5.69
N GLU A 229 -5.29 7.61 4.96
CA GLU A 229 -5.74 8.91 5.49
C GLU A 229 -7.27 8.93 5.50
N GLU A 230 -7.88 9.21 6.66
CA GLU A 230 -9.33 9.31 6.77
C GLU A 230 -9.85 10.72 6.44
N ARG A 231 -10.82 10.75 5.52
CA ARG A 231 -11.49 11.98 5.11
C ARG A 231 -12.78 12.22 5.88
N LEU A 232 -12.61 12.86 7.03
CA LEU A 232 -13.72 13.38 7.84
C LEU A 232 -14.63 14.30 7.00
N ARG A 233 -15.92 14.31 7.32
CA ARG A 233 -16.89 15.20 6.65
C ARG A 233 -16.38 16.64 6.75
N GLY A 234 -16.30 17.33 5.61
CA GLY A 234 -16.37 18.79 5.64
C GLY A 234 -17.79 19.12 6.11
N GLY A 235 -17.89 19.90 7.19
CA GLY A 235 -19.16 20.54 7.56
C GLY A 235 -19.71 21.41 6.44
#